data_AF-A0A1U7VFW7-F1
#
_entry.id   AF-A0A1U7VFW7-F1
#
_cell.length_a   1.000
_cell.length_b   1.000
_cell.length_c   1.000
_cell.angle_alpha   90.00
_cell.angle_beta   90.00
_cell.angle_gamma   90.00
#
_symmetry.space_group_name_H-M   'P 1'
#
loop_
_entity.id
_entity.type
_entity.pdbx_description
1 polymer ?
#
loop_
_entity_poly.entity_id
_entity_poly.type
_entity_poly.pdbx_seq_one_letter_code
_entity_poly.pdbx_strand_id
1 'polypeptide(L)'
;MAKAYTQAEFDSLIEKVENVDIRVKEYLELAGYEKWTRLYAPVNRGWTMTSNIAESINVALVSARELPIYDFIEEVRKMFGRLNCSNRKEATQTYTTLGKKYQEMLTLNEAMSTRMTVVPSNEYLHTVNDGGSHYTVCLLERKCVCGRFQVDELPCPHAWAVLKSKFLMPKKFCSNYYKSNFVVMTYDVSVIPLPDRNDWNIPAHVVEEVVLPSK
;
A
#
# COMPACT_ATOMS: atom_id res chain seq x y z
N MET A 1 -1.93 12.11 12.65
CA MET A 1 -1.10 12.89 11.71
C MET A 1 -0.73 12.08 10.47
N ALA A 2 0.14 11.06 10.55
CA ALA A 2 0.69 10.41 9.35
C ALA A 2 -0.36 9.83 8.39
N LYS A 3 -1.42 9.22 8.94
CA LYS A 3 -2.51 8.58 8.17
C LYS A 3 -3.70 9.51 7.86
N ALA A 4 -3.63 10.79 8.23
CA ALA A 4 -4.72 11.72 8.01
C ALA A 4 -5.06 11.81 6.52
N TYR A 5 -6.35 11.88 6.21
CA TYR A 5 -6.85 11.93 4.83
C TYR A 5 -7.15 13.35 4.35
N THR A 6 -7.30 14.29 5.28
CA THR A 6 -7.67 15.67 5.01
C THR A 6 -6.74 16.63 5.74
N GLN A 7 -6.62 17.84 5.20
CA GLN A 7 -5.84 18.92 5.80
C GLN A 7 -6.35 19.25 7.21
N ALA A 8 -7.67 19.40 7.39
CA ALA A 8 -8.28 19.68 8.68
C ALA A 8 -7.98 18.61 9.75
N GLU A 9 -8.04 17.33 9.38
CA GLU A 9 -7.68 16.23 10.28
C GLU A 9 -6.18 16.27 10.63
N PHE A 10 -5.33 16.57 9.65
CA PHE A 10 -3.89 16.69 9.86
C PHE A 10 -3.55 17.84 10.81
N ASP A 11 -4.08 19.04 10.56
CA ASP A 11 -3.82 20.24 11.33
C ASP A 11 -4.28 20.07 12.78
N SER A 12 -5.48 19.54 13.01
CA SER A 12 -5.97 19.25 14.35
C SER A 12 -5.08 18.27 15.11
N LEU A 13 -4.46 17.31 14.42
CA LEU A 13 -3.52 16.37 15.04
C LEU A 13 -2.15 17.00 15.31
N ILE A 14 -1.67 17.91 14.46
CA ILE A 14 -0.43 18.67 14.70
C ILE A 14 -0.61 19.66 15.86
N GLU A 15 -1.75 20.35 15.93
CA GLU A 15 -2.08 21.26 17.04
C GLU A 15 -2.08 20.52 18.39
N LYS A 16 -2.61 19.29 18.42
CA LYS A 16 -2.53 18.44 19.63
C LYS A 16 -1.09 18.10 20.03
N VAL A 17 -0.20 17.89 19.06
CA VAL A 17 1.22 17.64 19.32
C VAL A 17 1.91 18.90 19.84
N GLU A 18 1.63 20.03 19.23
CA GLU A 18 2.14 21.35 19.64
C GLU A 18 1.77 21.70 21.07
N ASN A 19 0.51 21.46 21.45
CA ASN A 19 0.03 21.68 22.82
C ASN A 19 0.71 20.77 23.86
N VAL A 20 1.29 19.64 23.44
CA VAL A 20 2.06 18.75 24.32
C VAL A 20 3.52 19.17 24.38
N ASP A 21 4.17 19.36 23.22
CA ASP A 21 5.54 19.85 23.11
C ASP A 21 5.81 20.43 21.72
N ILE A 22 5.98 21.76 21.66
CA ILE A 22 6.29 22.48 20.42
C ILE A 22 7.53 21.94 19.70
N ARG A 23 8.54 21.47 20.44
CA ARG A 23 9.80 20.95 19.85
C ARG A 23 9.55 19.70 19.02
N VAL A 24 8.53 18.92 19.39
CA VAL A 24 8.13 17.74 18.62
C VAL A 24 7.49 18.16 17.30
N LYS A 25 6.60 19.18 17.30
CA LYS A 25 6.04 19.75 16.06
C LYS A 25 7.15 20.27 15.14
N GLU A 26 8.09 21.06 15.67
CA GLU A 26 9.22 21.60 14.92
C GLU A 26 10.09 20.50 14.31
N TYR A 27 10.41 19.45 15.07
CA TYR A 27 11.14 18.30 14.58
C TYR A 27 10.40 17.59 13.42
N LEU A 28 9.10 17.39 13.57
CA LEU A 28 8.27 16.73 12.56
C LEU A 28 8.17 17.54 11.26
N GLU A 29 8.13 18.87 11.38
CA GLU A 29 8.16 19.80 10.25
C GLU A 29 9.52 19.76 9.55
N LEU A 30 10.61 19.84 10.32
CA LEU A 30 11.98 19.74 9.80
C LEU A 30 12.24 18.41 9.09
N ALA A 31 11.65 17.31 9.57
CA ALA A 31 11.74 16.01 8.91
C ALA A 31 11.15 16.02 7.49
N GLY A 32 10.22 16.93 7.19
CA GLY A 32 9.52 17.05 5.90
C GLY A 32 8.27 16.18 5.85
N TYR A 33 7.10 16.80 5.85
CA TYR A 33 5.80 16.10 5.87
C TYR A 33 5.60 15.18 4.66
N GLU A 34 6.16 15.53 3.51
CA GLU A 34 6.16 14.72 2.29
C GLU A 34 6.83 13.35 2.47
N LYS A 35 7.69 13.21 3.48
CA LYS A 35 8.45 11.98 3.76
C LYS A 35 7.71 10.99 4.65
N TRP A 36 6.73 11.43 5.43
CA TRP A 36 6.11 10.57 6.44
C TRP A 36 4.59 10.69 6.53
N THR A 37 3.99 11.69 5.90
CA THR A 37 2.53 11.81 5.82
C THR A 37 1.98 11.22 4.54
N ARG A 38 0.74 10.76 4.61
CA ARG A 38 -0.06 10.38 3.44
C ARG A 38 -0.48 11.60 2.63
N LEU A 39 -0.88 12.67 3.32
CA LEU A 39 -1.49 13.85 2.74
C LEU A 39 -0.52 14.63 1.83
N TYR A 40 0.75 14.76 2.23
CA TYR A 40 1.75 15.52 1.50
C TYR A 40 2.70 14.66 0.66
N ALA A 41 2.49 13.34 0.63
CA ALA A 41 3.35 12.47 -0.16
C ALA A 41 3.22 12.80 -1.66
N PRO A 42 4.33 12.93 -2.40
CA PRO A 42 4.31 13.23 -3.83
C PRO A 42 3.75 12.08 -4.68
N VAL A 43 3.70 10.88 -4.10
CA VAL A 43 3.16 9.68 -4.71
C VAL A 43 2.15 9.05 -3.76
N ASN A 44 1.14 8.37 -4.31
CA ASN A 44 0.19 7.63 -3.49
C ASN A 44 0.90 6.44 -2.83
N ARG A 45 1.26 6.60 -1.55
CA ARG A 45 1.84 5.52 -0.72
C ARG A 45 0.79 4.51 -0.24
N GLY A 46 -0.47 4.74 -0.61
CA GLY A 46 -1.64 3.96 -0.26
C GLY A 46 -1.71 3.70 1.25
N TRP A 47 -1.61 2.42 1.58
CA TRP A 47 -1.82 1.91 2.93
C TRP A 47 -0.52 1.56 3.66
N THR A 48 0.59 1.42 2.93
CA THR A 48 1.86 0.92 3.47
C THR A 48 2.73 2.10 3.87
N MET A 49 2.55 2.54 5.11
CA MET A 49 3.33 3.62 5.73
C MET A 49 4.16 3.12 6.91
N THR A 50 4.53 1.84 6.91
CA THR A 50 5.25 1.20 8.02
C THR A 50 6.58 0.65 7.54
N SER A 51 7.56 0.63 8.44
CA SER A 51 8.85 -0.04 8.27
C SER A 51 8.76 -1.57 8.38
N ASN A 52 7.57 -2.12 8.67
CA ASN A 52 7.37 -3.55 8.93
C ASN A 52 7.92 -4.47 7.83
N ILE A 53 7.89 -4.05 6.56
CA ILE A 53 8.47 -4.86 5.46
C ILE A 53 9.98 -4.96 5.64
N ALA A 54 10.66 -3.83 5.85
CA ALA A 54 12.09 -3.80 6.09
C ALA A 54 12.47 -4.55 7.37
N GLU A 55 11.70 -4.38 8.44
CA GLU A 55 11.90 -5.11 9.71
C GLU A 55 11.73 -6.61 9.54
N SER A 56 10.68 -7.05 8.83
CA SER A 56 10.42 -8.48 8.59
C SER A 56 11.53 -9.12 7.76
N ILE A 57 12.02 -8.43 6.72
CA ILE A 57 13.16 -8.88 5.92
C ILE A 57 14.43 -8.93 6.77
N ASN A 58 14.68 -7.90 7.60
CA ASN A 58 15.83 -7.87 8.48
C ASN A 58 15.84 -9.02 9.48
N VAL A 59 14.68 -9.32 10.08
CA VAL A 59 14.49 -10.45 11.01
C VAL A 59 14.68 -11.77 10.29
N ALA A 60 14.13 -11.93 9.08
CA ALA A 60 14.25 -13.16 8.30
C ALA A 60 15.70 -13.46 7.87
N LEU A 61 16.54 -12.43 7.76
CA LEU A 61 17.93 -12.53 7.28
C LEU A 61 18.98 -12.43 8.38
N VAL A 62 18.61 -12.45 9.67
CA VAL A 62 19.56 -12.29 10.79
C VAL A 62 20.74 -13.25 10.68
N SER A 63 20.49 -14.56 10.55
CA SER A 63 21.55 -15.56 10.45
C SER A 63 22.32 -15.49 9.12
N ALA A 64 21.66 -15.07 8.03
CA ALA A 64 22.30 -14.98 6.73
C ALA A 64 23.35 -13.85 6.66
N ARG A 65 23.26 -12.84 7.54
CA ARG A 65 24.21 -11.71 7.58
C ARG A 65 25.60 -12.08 8.07
N GLU A 66 25.74 -13.22 8.74
CA GLU A 66 27.03 -13.74 9.19
C GLU A 66 27.78 -14.50 8.09
N LEU A 67 27.10 -14.74 6.96
CA LEU A 67 27.67 -15.47 5.83
C LEU A 67 28.54 -14.56 4.95
N PRO A 68 29.50 -15.14 4.19
CA PRO A 68 30.17 -14.44 3.11
C PRO A 68 29.16 -13.78 2.14
N ILE A 69 29.58 -12.70 1.48
CA ILE A 69 28.71 -11.88 0.60
C ILE A 69 27.91 -12.75 -0.40
N TYR A 70 28.58 -13.71 -1.03
CA TYR A 70 27.94 -14.62 -1.97
C TYR A 70 26.80 -15.43 -1.31
N ASP A 71 27.09 -16.10 -0.20
CA ASP A 71 26.14 -16.96 0.50
C ASP A 71 24.97 -16.15 1.08
N PHE A 72 25.24 -14.93 1.55
CA PHE A 72 24.19 -13.98 1.96
C PHE A 72 23.24 -13.66 0.81
N ILE A 73 23.77 -13.27 -0.35
CA ILE A 73 22.96 -12.97 -1.54
C ILE A 73 22.16 -14.19 -1.99
N GLU A 74 22.75 -15.38 -1.91
CA GLU A 74 22.08 -16.63 -2.26
C GLU A 74 20.92 -16.95 -1.30
N GLU A 75 21.07 -16.72 0.01
CA GLU A 75 19.96 -16.85 0.96
C GLU A 75 18.85 -15.81 0.72
N VAL A 76 19.20 -14.58 0.36
CA VAL A 76 18.23 -13.55 -0.05
C VAL A 76 17.46 -14.01 -1.30
N ARG A 77 18.15 -14.52 -2.32
CA ARG A 77 17.54 -15.03 -3.55
C ARG A 77 16.59 -16.19 -3.27
N LYS A 78 17.01 -17.16 -2.45
CA LYS A 78 16.17 -18.29 -2.02
C LYS A 78 14.93 -17.83 -1.25
N MET A 79 15.09 -16.88 -0.33
CA MET A 79 13.98 -16.32 0.45
C MET A 79 12.92 -15.70 -0.48
N PHE A 80 13.33 -14.81 -1.38
CA PHE A 80 12.41 -14.18 -2.34
C PHE A 80 11.83 -15.19 -3.33
N GLY A 81 12.60 -16.17 -3.79
CA GLY A 81 12.11 -17.24 -4.65
C GLY A 81 11.01 -18.07 -4.01
N ARG A 82 11.19 -18.49 -2.74
CA ARG A 82 10.15 -19.19 -1.96
C ARG A 82 8.92 -18.31 -1.75
N LEU A 83 9.12 -17.06 -1.35
CA LEU A 83 8.03 -16.10 -1.13
C LEU A 83 7.21 -15.86 -2.40
N ASN A 84 7.87 -15.64 -3.54
CA ASN A 84 7.24 -15.44 -4.83
C ASN A 84 6.40 -16.66 -5.24
N CYS A 85 6.96 -17.86 -5.10
CA CYS A 85 6.26 -19.12 -5.42
C CYS A 85 5.02 -19.31 -4.54
N SER A 86 5.15 -19.16 -3.22
CA SER A 86 4.04 -19.28 -2.27
C SER A 86 2.94 -18.26 -2.56
N ASN A 87 3.31 -16.99 -2.74
CA ASN A 87 2.34 -15.92 -2.99
C ASN A 87 1.64 -16.10 -4.35
N ARG A 88 2.34 -16.55 -5.39
CA ARG A 88 1.73 -16.87 -6.69
C ARG A 88 0.71 -17.99 -6.57
N LYS A 89 1.03 -19.04 -5.81
CA LYS A 89 0.11 -20.17 -5.56
C LYS A 89 -1.14 -19.69 -4.84
N GLU A 90 -0.99 -18.92 -3.76
CA GLU A 90 -2.12 -18.33 -3.03
C GLU A 90 -2.97 -17.41 -3.91
N ALA A 91 -2.33 -16.54 -4.70
CA ALA A 91 -3.01 -15.63 -5.60
C ALA A 91 -3.81 -16.38 -6.69
N THR A 92 -3.25 -17.46 -7.25
CA THR A 92 -3.90 -18.29 -8.27
C THR A 92 -5.09 -19.07 -7.70
N GLN A 93 -5.04 -19.42 -6.42
CA GLN A 93 -6.12 -20.12 -5.71
C GLN A 93 -7.19 -19.17 -5.16
N THR A 94 -7.03 -17.86 -5.34
CA THR A 94 -7.98 -16.84 -4.87
C THR A 94 -9.00 -16.54 -5.96
N TYR A 95 -10.22 -17.05 -5.81
CA TYR A 95 -11.33 -16.86 -6.77
C TYR A 95 -12.14 -15.57 -6.54
N THR A 96 -11.82 -14.79 -5.52
CA THR A 96 -12.47 -13.50 -5.29
C THR A 96 -12.02 -12.47 -6.33
N THR A 97 -12.88 -11.52 -6.70
CA THR A 97 -12.52 -10.45 -7.65
C THR A 97 -11.42 -9.53 -7.11
N LEU A 98 -11.38 -9.35 -5.79
CA LEU A 98 -10.39 -8.54 -5.08
C LEU A 98 -9.60 -9.43 -4.12
N GLY A 99 -8.36 -9.07 -3.82
CA GLY A 99 -7.59 -9.71 -2.75
C GLY A 99 -8.33 -9.63 -1.40
N LYS A 100 -8.20 -10.67 -0.56
CA LYS A 100 -8.96 -10.87 0.68
C LYS A 100 -9.07 -9.61 1.54
N LYS A 101 -7.93 -8.98 1.87
CA LYS A 101 -7.86 -7.74 2.65
C LYS A 101 -8.72 -6.61 2.07
N TYR A 102 -8.67 -6.42 0.75
CA TYR A 102 -9.43 -5.35 0.09
C TYR A 102 -10.91 -5.69 0.00
N GLN A 103 -11.26 -6.96 -0.14
CA GLN A 103 -12.64 -7.42 -0.08
C GLN A 103 -13.24 -7.19 1.31
N GLU A 104 -12.50 -7.48 2.39
CA GLU A 104 -12.93 -7.22 3.77
C GLU A 104 -13.13 -5.72 4.03
N MET A 105 -12.21 -4.88 3.57
CA MET A 105 -12.33 -3.41 3.65
C MET A 105 -13.56 -2.90 2.90
N LEU A 106 -13.82 -3.46 1.72
CA LEU A 106 -14.99 -3.11 0.92
C LEU A 106 -16.30 -3.44 1.66
N THR A 107 -16.36 -4.62 2.29
CA THR A 107 -17.50 -5.04 3.12
C THR A 107 -17.65 -4.17 4.36
N LEU A 108 -16.55 -3.73 4.99
CA LEU A 108 -16.61 -2.78 6.11
C LEU A 108 -17.19 -1.43 5.66
N ASN A 109 -16.73 -0.90 4.52
CA ASN A 109 -17.24 0.35 3.97
C ASN A 109 -18.74 0.26 3.61
N GLU A 110 -19.17 -0.91 3.11
CA GLU A 110 -20.57 -1.21 2.91
C GLU A 110 -21.38 -1.10 4.20
N ALA A 111 -20.93 -1.79 5.26
CA ALA A 111 -21.62 -1.77 6.55
C ALA A 111 -21.75 -0.34 7.09
N MET A 112 -20.68 0.46 7.00
CA MET A 112 -20.66 1.87 7.42
C MET A 112 -21.62 2.75 6.61
N SER A 113 -21.84 2.45 5.33
CA SER A 113 -22.70 3.25 4.44
C SER A 113 -24.20 3.10 4.72
N THR A 114 -24.61 2.07 5.48
CA THR A 114 -26.01 1.62 5.58
C THR A 114 -26.99 2.70 6.04
N ARG A 115 -26.55 3.63 6.88
CA ARG A 115 -27.39 4.68 7.47
C ARG A 115 -27.27 6.05 6.78
N MET A 116 -26.47 6.14 5.72
CA MET A 116 -26.22 7.39 5.01
C MET A 116 -27.33 7.67 4.01
N THR A 117 -27.68 8.95 3.84
CA THR A 117 -28.63 9.38 2.80
C THR A 117 -27.89 10.09 1.67
N VAL A 118 -28.36 9.90 0.44
CA VAL A 118 -27.71 10.42 -0.77
C VAL A 118 -28.66 11.38 -1.47
N VAL A 119 -28.16 12.57 -1.78
CA VAL A 119 -28.84 13.58 -2.60
C VAL A 119 -28.02 13.77 -3.88
N PRO A 120 -28.52 13.39 -5.06
CA PRO A 120 -27.83 13.62 -6.32
C PRO A 120 -27.84 15.12 -6.67
N SER A 121 -26.69 15.66 -7.05
CA SER A 121 -26.59 17.02 -7.62
C SER A 121 -26.61 16.97 -9.16
N ASN A 122 -25.94 15.98 -9.75
CA ASN A 122 -25.99 15.67 -11.18
C ASN A 122 -25.67 14.17 -11.41
N GLU A 123 -25.33 13.78 -12.64
CA GLU A 123 -25.02 12.38 -12.98
C GLU A 123 -23.87 11.80 -12.13
N TYR A 124 -22.83 12.59 -11.86
CA TYR A 124 -21.58 12.16 -11.24
C TYR A 124 -21.40 12.68 -9.81
N LEU A 125 -21.96 13.85 -9.49
CA LEU A 125 -21.79 14.57 -8.24
C LEU A 125 -22.97 14.35 -7.30
N HIS A 126 -22.66 13.97 -6.06
CA HIS A 126 -23.64 13.61 -5.06
C HIS A 126 -23.22 14.16 -3.69
N THR A 127 -24.20 14.60 -2.90
CA THR A 127 -24.02 14.93 -1.49
C THR A 127 -24.50 13.75 -0.65
N VAL A 128 -23.66 13.29 0.27
CA VAL A 128 -23.96 12.21 1.22
C VAL A 128 -24.07 12.82 2.62
N ASN A 129 -25.18 12.57 3.29
CA ASN A 129 -25.34 12.89 4.71
C ASN A 129 -24.96 11.66 5.54
N ASP A 130 -23.95 11.84 6.39
CA ASP A 130 -23.42 10.86 7.31
C ASP A 130 -23.46 11.44 8.72
N GLY A 131 -24.49 11.08 9.49
CA GLY A 131 -24.66 11.53 10.88
C GLY A 131 -24.77 13.06 11.05
N GLY A 132 -25.32 13.77 10.06
CA GLY A 132 -25.44 15.24 10.06
C GLY A 132 -24.27 15.97 9.38
N SER A 133 -23.20 15.26 9.02
CA SER A 133 -22.11 15.81 8.23
C SER A 133 -22.33 15.58 6.73
N HIS A 134 -22.01 16.56 5.90
CA HIS A 134 -22.18 16.48 4.45
C HIS A 134 -20.85 16.20 3.74
N TYR A 135 -20.85 15.20 2.88
CA TYR A 135 -19.70 14.80 2.08
C TYR A 135 -20.04 14.86 0.60
N THR A 136 -19.17 15.49 -0.19
CA THR A 136 -19.33 15.51 -1.64
C THR A 136 -18.56 14.34 -2.26
N VAL A 137 -19.24 13.59 -3.12
CA VAL A 137 -18.70 12.44 -3.85
C VAL A 137 -18.83 12.69 -5.35
N CYS A 138 -17.72 12.55 -6.08
CA CYS A 138 -17.69 12.54 -7.54
C CYS A 138 -17.31 11.15 -8.04
N LEU A 139 -18.25 10.44 -8.68
CA LEU A 139 -18.01 9.09 -9.20
C LEU A 139 -17.11 9.08 -10.44
N LEU A 140 -17.16 10.12 -11.28
CA LEU A 140 -16.35 10.23 -12.50
C LEU A 140 -14.86 10.31 -12.15
N GLU A 141 -14.52 11.21 -11.22
CA GLU A 141 -13.14 11.40 -10.77
C GLU A 141 -12.71 10.43 -9.66
N ARG A 142 -13.64 9.63 -9.15
CA ARG A 142 -13.45 8.74 -8.00
C ARG A 142 -12.93 9.48 -6.76
N LYS A 143 -13.52 10.65 -6.48
CA LYS A 143 -13.15 11.50 -5.34
C LYS A 143 -14.24 11.59 -4.31
N CYS A 144 -13.83 11.69 -3.06
CA CYS A 144 -14.68 12.07 -1.94
C CYS A 144 -13.95 13.11 -1.08
N VAL A 145 -14.68 14.06 -0.52
CA VAL A 145 -14.14 15.05 0.43
C VAL A 145 -13.50 14.39 1.65
N CYS A 146 -13.89 13.16 2.01
CA CYS A 146 -13.25 12.42 3.10
C CYS A 146 -11.82 11.93 2.79
N GLY A 147 -11.29 12.17 1.58
CA GLY A 147 -9.92 11.79 1.20
C GLY A 147 -9.75 10.32 0.77
N ARG A 148 -10.55 9.43 1.36
CA ARG A 148 -10.36 7.98 1.26
C ARG A 148 -10.52 7.43 -0.16
N PHE A 149 -11.52 7.88 -0.92
CA PHE A 149 -11.81 7.27 -2.23
C PHE A 149 -10.62 7.39 -3.21
N GLN A 150 -9.98 8.56 -3.24
CA GLN A 150 -8.83 8.84 -4.09
C GLN A 150 -7.52 8.27 -3.54
N VAL A 151 -7.30 8.26 -2.22
CA VAL A 151 -6.04 7.79 -1.64
C VAL A 151 -6.01 6.27 -1.51
N ASP A 152 -7.10 5.70 -1.02
CA ASP A 152 -7.22 4.25 -0.86
C ASP A 152 -7.55 3.54 -2.18
N GLU A 153 -7.85 4.30 -3.24
CA GLU A 153 -8.29 3.83 -4.56
C GLU A 153 -9.39 2.75 -4.49
N LEU A 154 -10.27 2.89 -3.50
CA LEU A 154 -11.35 1.97 -3.17
C LEU A 154 -12.54 2.80 -2.67
N PRO A 155 -13.78 2.45 -3.05
CA PRO A 155 -14.96 3.20 -2.59
C PRO A 155 -15.00 3.32 -1.08
N CYS A 156 -14.89 4.55 -0.57
CA CYS A 156 -15.10 4.86 0.84
C CYS A 156 -16.57 4.65 1.23
N PRO A 157 -16.94 4.70 2.53
CA PRO A 157 -18.34 4.53 2.95
C PRO A 157 -19.31 5.48 2.23
N HIS A 158 -18.92 6.74 2.02
CA HIS A 158 -19.73 7.72 1.30
C HIS A 158 -19.90 7.35 -0.18
N ALA A 159 -18.81 6.97 -0.85
CA ALA A 159 -18.87 6.51 -2.23
C ALA A 159 -19.71 5.23 -2.36
N TRP A 160 -19.65 4.33 -1.38
CA TRP A 160 -20.49 3.14 -1.33
C TRP A 160 -21.98 3.48 -1.27
N ALA A 161 -22.37 4.43 -0.43
CA ALA A 161 -23.76 4.89 -0.34
C ALA A 161 -24.27 5.38 -1.71
N VAL A 162 -23.46 6.18 -2.41
CA VAL A 162 -23.79 6.66 -3.75
C VAL A 162 -23.91 5.50 -4.75
N LEU A 163 -22.94 4.59 -4.77
CA LEU A 163 -22.95 3.44 -5.69
C LEU A 163 -24.18 2.55 -5.47
N LYS A 164 -24.56 2.32 -4.20
CA LYS A 164 -25.77 1.60 -3.83
C LYS A 164 -27.03 2.31 -4.33
N SER A 165 -27.12 3.63 -4.17
CA SER A 165 -28.27 4.42 -4.65
C SER A 165 -28.45 4.39 -6.18
N LYS A 166 -27.36 4.19 -6.93
CA LYS A 166 -27.37 4.09 -8.40
C LYS A 166 -27.36 2.64 -8.93
N PHE A 167 -27.45 1.64 -8.05
CA PHE A 167 -27.34 0.22 -8.41
C PHE A 167 -26.06 -0.13 -9.20
N LEU A 168 -24.95 0.55 -8.91
CA LEU A 168 -23.66 0.34 -9.56
C LEU A 168 -22.82 -0.66 -8.78
N MET A 169 -22.13 -1.55 -9.49
CA MET A 169 -21.24 -2.54 -8.87
C MET A 169 -19.96 -1.87 -8.31
N PRO A 170 -19.74 -1.85 -6.99
CA PRO A 170 -18.64 -1.07 -6.43
C PRO A 170 -17.25 -1.60 -6.75
N LYS A 171 -17.11 -2.92 -6.97
CA LYS A 171 -15.85 -3.54 -7.38
C LYS A 171 -15.28 -2.97 -8.69
N LYS A 172 -16.12 -2.37 -9.54
CA LYS A 172 -15.68 -1.67 -10.77
C LYS A 172 -14.95 -0.35 -10.49
N PHE A 173 -15.12 0.20 -9.29
CA PHE A 173 -14.54 1.47 -8.86
C PHE A 173 -13.28 1.28 -8.00
N CYS A 174 -12.90 0.03 -7.68
CA CYS A 174 -11.64 -0.30 -7.04
C CYS A 174 -10.47 -0.23 -8.04
N SER A 175 -9.28 0.09 -7.53
CA SER A 175 -8.03 0.01 -8.27
C SER A 175 -7.78 -1.37 -8.86
N ASN A 176 -7.12 -1.39 -10.02
CA ASN A 176 -6.68 -2.64 -10.64
C ASN A 176 -5.65 -3.36 -9.76
N TYR A 177 -4.84 -2.64 -8.97
CA TYR A 177 -3.86 -3.22 -8.05
C TYR A 177 -4.46 -4.15 -7.01
N TYR A 178 -5.77 -4.04 -6.74
CA TYR A 178 -6.46 -4.88 -5.76
C TYR A 178 -7.14 -6.09 -6.37
N LYS A 179 -7.19 -6.19 -7.69
CA LYS A 179 -7.82 -7.32 -8.39
C LYS A 179 -6.89 -8.52 -8.40
N SER A 180 -7.44 -9.69 -8.15
CA SER A 180 -6.66 -10.93 -8.01
C SER A 180 -5.79 -11.22 -9.24
N ASN A 181 -6.27 -10.90 -10.44
CA ASN A 181 -5.54 -11.05 -11.70
C ASN A 181 -4.22 -10.25 -11.69
N PHE A 182 -4.27 -9.00 -11.21
CA PHE A 182 -3.08 -8.16 -11.10
C PHE A 182 -2.13 -8.65 -10.00
N VAL A 183 -2.67 -9.20 -8.90
CA VAL A 183 -1.85 -9.83 -7.86
C VAL A 183 -1.09 -11.05 -8.41
N VAL A 184 -1.72 -11.86 -9.26
CA VAL A 184 -1.03 -12.98 -9.94
C VAL A 184 0.08 -12.45 -10.85
N MET A 185 -0.19 -11.39 -11.63
CA MET A 185 0.80 -10.76 -12.51
C MET A 185 2.01 -10.20 -11.74
N THR A 186 1.82 -9.71 -10.51
CA THR A 186 2.92 -9.25 -9.64
C THR A 186 3.96 -10.34 -9.38
N TYR A 187 3.56 -11.61 -9.40
CA TYR A 187 4.43 -12.76 -9.12
C TYR A 187 4.74 -13.60 -10.36
N ASP A 188 4.48 -13.07 -11.56
CA ASP A 188 4.68 -13.83 -12.80
C ASP A 188 6.15 -13.98 -13.16
N VAL A 189 6.97 -12.99 -12.82
CA VAL A 189 8.43 -13.06 -12.98
C VAL A 189 8.99 -14.01 -11.94
N SER A 190 9.64 -15.09 -12.42
CA SER A 190 10.26 -16.08 -11.55
C SER A 190 11.66 -15.64 -11.12
N VAL A 191 11.99 -15.85 -9.85
CA VAL A 191 13.37 -15.77 -9.37
C VAL A 191 14.11 -16.99 -9.89
N ILE A 192 15.03 -16.79 -10.83
CA ILE A 192 15.74 -17.87 -11.51
C ILE A 192 16.71 -18.55 -10.52
N PRO A 193 16.70 -19.90 -10.41
CA PRO A 193 17.73 -20.66 -9.70
C PRO A 193 19.12 -20.41 -10.29
N LEU A 194 20.12 -20.25 -9.42
CA LEU A 194 21.51 -20.29 -9.87
C LEU A 194 21.92 -21.75 -10.10
N PRO A 195 22.72 -22.03 -11.15
CA PRO A 195 23.33 -23.33 -11.33
C PRO A 195 24.32 -23.63 -10.20
N ASP A 196 24.71 -24.90 -10.07
CA ASP A 196 25.72 -25.29 -9.10
C ASP A 196 27.03 -24.51 -9.33
N ARG A 197 27.78 -24.25 -8.26
CA ARG A 197 29.03 -23.49 -8.35
C ARG A 197 30.05 -24.12 -9.29
N ASN A 198 30.02 -25.45 -9.43
CA ASN A 198 30.89 -26.17 -10.35
C ASN A 198 30.55 -25.93 -11.83
N ASP A 199 29.35 -25.45 -12.12
CA ASP A 199 28.86 -25.18 -13.48
C ASP A 199 29.02 -23.71 -13.90
N TRP A 200 29.64 -22.87 -13.07
CA TRP A 200 29.76 -21.45 -13.37
C TRP A 200 30.82 -21.18 -14.42
N ASN A 201 30.41 -20.51 -15.51
CA ASN A 201 31.34 -19.94 -16.47
C ASN A 201 31.75 -18.52 -16.02
N ILE A 202 32.81 -18.45 -15.22
CA ILE A 202 33.34 -17.18 -14.70
C ILE A 202 34.30 -16.58 -15.75
N PRO A 203 34.04 -15.37 -16.27
CA PRO A 203 34.95 -14.71 -17.21
C PRO A 203 36.34 -14.50 -16.60
N ALA A 204 37.40 -14.68 -17.41
CA ALA A 204 38.79 -14.58 -16.94
C ALA A 204 39.10 -13.26 -16.20
N HIS A 205 38.58 -12.14 -16.71
CA HIS A 205 38.78 -10.82 -16.08
C HIS A 205 38.20 -10.70 -14.67
N VAL A 206 37.19 -11.50 -14.31
CA VAL A 206 36.61 -11.53 -12.95
C VAL A 206 37.46 -12.43 -12.04
N VAL A 207 37.97 -13.55 -12.56
CA VAL A 207 38.85 -14.45 -11.81
C VAL A 207 40.16 -13.75 -11.43
N GLU A 208 40.67 -12.90 -12.32
CA GLU A 208 41.91 -12.15 -12.14
C GLU A 208 41.73 -10.90 -11.25
N GLU A 209 40.49 -10.51 -10.91
CA GLU A 209 40.21 -9.32 -10.11
C GLU A 209 40.56 -9.57 -8.63
N VAL A 210 41.56 -8.84 -8.12
CA VAL A 210 41.93 -8.87 -6.70
C VAL A 210 41.12 -7.82 -5.95
N VAL A 211 40.04 -8.27 -5.29
CA VAL A 211 39.25 -7.40 -4.42
C VAL A 211 39.90 -7.32 -3.04
N LEU A 212 40.53 -6.18 -2.74
CA LEU A 212 41.10 -5.89 -1.41
C LEU A 212 40.00 -5.38 -0.46
N PRO A 213 40.09 -5.64 0.86
CA PRO A 213 39.17 -5.05 1.81
C PRO A 213 39.21 -3.52 1.76
N SER A 214 38.08 -2.87 2.06
CA SER A 214 38.03 -1.41 2.19
C SER A 214 39.02 -0.94 3.26
N LYS A 215 39.82 0.08 2.95
CA LYS A 215 40.71 0.75 3.91
C LYS A 215 39.92 1.40 5.05
#